data_AF-G7LJ61-F1
#
_entry.id   AF-G7LJ61-F1
#
_cell.length_a   1.000
_cell.length_b   1.000
_cell.length_c   1.000
_cell.angle_alpha   90.00
_cell.angle_beta   90.00
_cell.angle_gamma   90.00
#
_symmetry.space_group_name_H-M   'P 1'
#
loop_
_entity.id
_entity.type
_entity.pdbx_description
1 polymer ?
#
loop_
_entity_poly.entity_id
_entity_poly.type
_entity_poly.pdbx_seq_one_letter_code
_entity_poly.pdbx_strand_id
1 'polypeptide(L)'
;MTSPYFFRNLVAYEMCPDVHYNYECCSFFSFMDSLVDNADDVKELRSAGVFQNLLGSDKELAKLFNDLGDDLPIKMYCHIDYTKAVAYSKKYILIKHEIEKNYTNKWKI
;
A
#
# COMPACT_ATOMS: atom_id res chain seq x y z
N MET A 1 -3.91 -14.18 -14.55
CA MET A 1 -4.48 -14.29 -13.20
C MET A 1 -3.35 -14.49 -12.21
N THR A 2 -2.76 -13.40 -11.72
CA THR A 2 -1.83 -13.46 -10.59
C THR A 2 -2.69 -13.52 -9.34
N SER A 3 -2.56 -14.59 -8.57
CA SER A 3 -3.42 -14.80 -7.40
C SER A 3 -3.11 -13.78 -6.30
N PRO A 4 -4.10 -13.19 -5.60
CA PRO A 4 -3.88 -12.31 -4.46
C PRO A 4 -2.97 -12.92 -3.38
N TYR A 5 -2.92 -14.24 -3.29
CA TYR A 5 -2.03 -14.97 -2.40
C TYR A 5 -0.55 -14.74 -2.69
N PHE A 6 -0.17 -14.44 -3.94
CA PHE A 6 1.22 -14.15 -4.27
C PHE A 6 1.73 -12.92 -3.50
N PHE A 7 0.96 -11.83 -3.52
CA PHE A 7 1.34 -10.59 -2.82
C PHE A 7 1.32 -10.75 -1.30
N ARG A 8 0.33 -11.49 -0.77
CA ARG A 8 0.28 -11.83 0.67
C ARG A 8 1.47 -12.68 1.10
N ASN A 9 1.92 -13.61 0.25
CA ASN A 9 3.12 -14.41 0.51
C ASN A 9 4.38 -13.55 0.53
N LEU A 10 4.48 -12.52 -0.34
CA LEU A 10 5.60 -11.56 -0.29
C LEU A 10 5.60 -10.76 1.01
N VAL A 11 4.44 -10.28 1.46
CA VAL A 11 4.30 -9.61 2.76
C VAL A 11 4.71 -10.54 3.90
N ALA A 12 4.19 -11.78 3.93
CA ALA A 12 4.54 -12.77 4.95
C ALA A 12 6.04 -13.11 4.94
N TYR A 13 6.64 -13.16 3.75
CA TYR A 13 8.06 -13.41 3.57
C TYR A 13 8.93 -12.28 4.13
N GLU A 14 8.56 -11.01 3.89
CA GLU A 14 9.26 -9.86 4.47
C GLU A 14 9.10 -9.76 5.99
N MET A 15 8.00 -10.30 6.54
CA MET A 15 7.77 -10.35 7.99
C MET A 15 8.47 -11.51 8.70
N CYS A 16 9.19 -12.35 7.97
CA CYS A 16 9.95 -13.44 8.57
C CYS A 16 11.11 -12.88 9.42
N PRO A 17 11.18 -13.18 10.74
CA PRO A 17 12.17 -12.59 11.64
C PRO A 17 13.61 -13.01 11.34
N ASP A 18 13.78 -14.14 10.64
CA ASP A 18 15.08 -14.72 10.30
C ASP A 18 15.75 -14.04 9.10
N VAL A 19 15.09 -13.07 8.49
CA VAL A 19 15.60 -12.40 7.29
C VAL A 19 15.56 -10.88 7.44
N HIS A 20 16.71 -10.25 7.19
CA HIS A 20 16.85 -8.79 7.24
C HIS A 20 16.46 -8.20 5.87
N TYR A 21 15.18 -7.92 5.68
CA TYR A 21 14.67 -7.18 4.53
C TYR A 21 14.50 -5.70 4.84
N ASN A 22 14.59 -4.88 3.79
CA ASN A 22 14.30 -3.45 3.87
C ASN A 22 12.79 -3.13 3.71
N TYR A 23 11.92 -4.15 3.80
CA TYR A 23 10.47 -4.02 3.68
C TYR A 23 10.03 -3.32 2.39
N GLU A 24 10.65 -3.65 1.25
CA GLU A 24 10.41 -2.99 -0.03
C GLU A 24 8.99 -3.25 -0.53
N CYS A 25 8.51 -4.49 -0.41
CA CYS A 25 7.16 -4.86 -0.82
C CYS A 25 6.12 -4.19 0.09
N CYS A 26 6.30 -4.25 1.40
CA CYS A 26 5.39 -3.62 2.35
C CYS A 26 5.37 -2.08 2.19
N SER A 27 6.51 -1.46 1.93
CA SER A 27 6.62 -0.02 1.67
C SER A 27 5.90 0.36 0.38
N PHE A 28 6.06 -0.44 -0.68
CA PHE A 28 5.35 -0.24 -1.94
C PHE A 28 3.84 -0.34 -1.75
N PHE A 29 3.34 -1.42 -1.13
CA PHE A 29 1.90 -1.60 -0.92
C PHE A 29 1.30 -0.50 -0.05
N SER A 30 2.00 -0.06 1.00
CA SER A 30 1.52 1.04 1.84
C SER A 30 1.45 2.37 1.10
N PHE A 31 2.41 2.62 0.21
CA PHE A 31 2.41 3.81 -0.63
C PHE A 31 1.25 3.76 -1.63
N MET A 32 1.03 2.60 -2.28
CA MET A 32 -0.06 2.43 -3.23
C MET A 32 -1.45 2.53 -2.57
N ASP A 33 -1.63 1.93 -1.39
CA ASP A 33 -2.84 2.07 -0.54
C ASP A 33 -3.11 3.55 -0.18
N SER A 34 -2.06 4.35 0.01
CA SER A 34 -2.22 5.79 0.29
C SER A 34 -2.64 6.60 -0.94
N LEU A 35 -2.48 6.06 -2.15
CA LEU A 35 -2.83 6.73 -3.41
C LEU A 35 -4.16 6.24 -3.99
N VAL A 36 -4.49 4.96 -3.83
CA VAL A 36 -5.58 4.27 -4.50
C VAL A 36 -6.65 3.87 -3.49
N ASP A 37 -7.86 4.45 -3.60
CA ASP A 37 -9.04 3.99 -2.85
C ASP A 37 -10.07 3.34 -3.78
N ASN A 38 -10.17 3.83 -5.03
CA ASN A 38 -11.18 3.39 -5.99
C ASN A 38 -10.59 3.21 -7.41
N ALA A 39 -11.43 2.76 -8.34
CA ALA A 39 -11.02 2.46 -9.71
C ALA A 39 -10.61 3.72 -10.50
N ASP A 40 -11.15 4.89 -10.17
CA ASP A 40 -10.79 6.15 -10.85
C ASP A 40 -9.37 6.57 -10.46
N ASP A 41 -8.96 6.39 -9.19
CA ASP A 41 -7.58 6.63 -8.78
C ASP A 41 -6.60 5.76 -9.58
N VAL A 42 -6.93 4.47 -9.77
CA VAL A 42 -6.12 3.56 -10.60
C VAL A 42 -6.03 4.04 -12.05
N LYS A 43 -7.16 4.46 -12.62
CA LYS A 43 -7.23 4.94 -14.00
C LYS A 43 -6.39 6.20 -14.19
N GLU A 44 -6.45 7.16 -13.28
CA GLU A 44 -5.69 8.40 -13.33
C GLU A 44 -4.18 8.12 -13.22
N LEU A 45 -3.76 7.32 -12.23
CA LEU A 45 -2.36 6.96 -12.04
C LEU A 45 -1.78 6.19 -13.24
N ARG A 46 -2.58 5.29 -13.83
CA ARG A 46 -2.22 4.58 -15.06
C ARG A 46 -2.09 5.53 -16.25
N SER A 47 -3.03 6.47 -16.40
CA SER A 47 -3.02 7.45 -17.48
C SER A 47 -1.85 8.43 -17.36
N ALA A 48 -1.44 8.76 -16.13
CA ALA A 48 -0.23 9.53 -15.83
C ALA A 48 1.08 8.73 -15.98
N GLY A 49 1.00 7.42 -16.25
CA GLY A 49 2.16 6.56 -16.47
C GLY A 49 2.89 6.15 -15.19
N VAL A 50 2.26 6.30 -14.01
CA VAL A 50 2.86 5.92 -12.72
C VAL A 50 3.07 4.41 -12.63
N PHE A 51 2.12 3.62 -13.12
CA PHE A 51 2.24 2.16 -13.23
C PHE A 51 1.37 1.61 -14.35
N GLN A 52 1.61 0.34 -14.70
CA GLN A 52 0.78 -0.43 -15.61
C GLN A 52 -0.06 -1.45 -14.83
N ASN A 53 -1.36 -1.51 -15.12
CA ASN A 53 -2.25 -2.53 -14.56
C ASN A 53 -2.17 -3.80 -15.42
N LEU A 54 -1.56 -4.86 -14.87
CA LEU A 54 -1.45 -6.18 -15.51
C LEU A 54 -2.30 -7.25 -14.80
N LEU A 55 -3.09 -6.86 -13.80
CA LEU A 55 -3.70 -7.77 -12.83
C LEU A 55 -5.21 -7.92 -13.01
N GLY A 56 -5.84 -7.09 -13.85
CA GLY A 56 -7.26 -7.16 -14.15
C GLY A 56 -7.84 -5.78 -14.45
N SER A 57 -9.10 -5.59 -14.09
CA SER A 57 -9.76 -4.29 -14.16
C SER A 57 -9.20 -3.30 -13.13
N ASP A 58 -9.39 -2.00 -13.37
CA ASP A 58 -8.97 -0.95 -12.44
C ASP A 58 -9.68 -1.09 -11.07
N LYS A 59 -10.90 -1.63 -11.05
CA LYS A 59 -11.64 -1.97 -9.82
C LYS A 59 -11.02 -3.13 -9.04
N GLU A 60 -10.60 -4.19 -9.73
CA GLU A 60 -9.95 -5.33 -9.08
C GLU A 60 -8.59 -4.93 -8.51
N LEU A 61 -7.85 -4.05 -9.20
CA LEU A 61 -6.58 -3.54 -8.70
C LEU A 61 -6.76 -2.62 -7.49
N ALA A 62 -7.74 -1.72 -7.52
CA ALA A 62 -8.06 -0.87 -6.36
C ALA A 62 -8.41 -1.72 -5.13
N LYS A 63 -9.26 -2.74 -5.34
CA LYS A 63 -9.60 -3.69 -4.27
C LYS A 63 -8.37 -4.41 -3.73
N LEU A 64 -7.46 -4.86 -4.60
CA LEU A 64 -6.24 -5.53 -4.17
C LEU A 64 -5.37 -4.64 -3.28
N PHE A 65 -5.16 -3.37 -3.65
CA PHE A 65 -4.35 -2.47 -2.84
C PHE A 65 -4.98 -2.17 -1.49
N ASN A 66 -6.29 -1.91 -1.44
CA ASN A 66 -7.02 -1.69 -0.19
C ASN A 66 -6.98 -2.94 0.71
N ASP A 67 -7.28 -4.12 0.15
CA ASP A 67 -7.27 -5.38 0.88
C ASP A 67 -5.86 -5.67 1.43
N LEU A 68 -4.81 -5.47 0.63
CA LEU A 68 -3.42 -5.64 1.09
C LEU A 68 -3.07 -4.62 2.17
N GLY A 69 -3.43 -3.34 1.99
CA GLY A 69 -3.16 -2.26 2.93
C GLY A 69 -3.76 -2.49 4.31
N ASP A 70 -4.94 -3.12 4.38
CA ASP A 70 -5.57 -3.56 5.63
C ASP A 70 -4.80 -4.68 6.32
N ASP A 71 -4.21 -5.60 5.56
CA ASP A 71 -3.41 -6.71 6.08
C ASP A 71 -1.97 -6.33 6.40
N LEU A 72 -1.54 -5.11 6.06
CA LEU A 72 -0.18 -4.69 6.33
C LEU A 72 0.04 -4.48 7.83
N PRO A 73 1.17 -4.97 8.38
CA PRO A 73 1.44 -4.97 9.82
C PRO A 73 1.52 -3.57 10.45
N ILE A 74 1.59 -2.51 9.65
CA ILE A 74 1.57 -1.11 10.10
C ILE A 74 0.29 -0.77 10.87
N LYS A 75 -0.86 -1.37 10.52
CA LYS A 75 -2.11 -1.20 11.30
C LYS A 75 -2.13 -2.07 12.56
N MET A 76 -1.35 -3.15 12.62
CA MET A 76 -1.34 -4.11 13.73
C MET A 76 -0.35 -3.76 14.85
N TYR A 77 0.73 -3.03 14.56
CA TYR A 77 1.79 -2.71 15.55
C TYR A 77 1.68 -1.32 16.21
N CYS A 78 0.66 -0.52 15.88
CA CYS A 78 0.45 0.80 16.51
C CYS A 78 -0.02 0.73 17.98
N HIS A 79 -0.32 -0.45 18.53
CA HIS A 79 -0.84 -0.57 19.90
C HIS A 79 0.03 -1.34 20.88
N ILE A 80 1.12 -2.01 20.47
CA ILE A 80 1.94 -2.80 21.38
C ILE A 80 3.42 -2.65 20.99
N ASP A 81 4.11 -1.81 21.73
CA ASP A 81 5.56 -1.58 21.77
C ASP A 81 6.26 -1.04 20.51
N TYR A 82 7.10 -0.01 20.74
CA TYR A 82 8.10 0.50 19.80
C TYR A 82 9.12 -0.58 19.47
N THR A 83 8.76 -1.53 18.61
CA THR A 83 9.71 -2.45 18.00
C THR A 83 10.15 -1.90 16.66
N LYS A 84 11.43 -2.06 16.37
CA LYS A 84 12.13 -1.60 15.15
C LYS A 84 11.67 -2.34 13.88
N ALA A 85 10.46 -2.88 13.84
CA ALA A 85 10.02 -3.75 12.74
C ALA A 85 9.65 -2.94 11.49
N VAL A 86 8.84 -1.88 11.55
CA VAL A 86 8.63 -1.00 10.37
C VAL A 86 8.32 0.43 10.82
N ALA A 87 9.30 1.09 11.46
CA ALA A 87 9.16 2.52 11.73
C ALA A 87 9.35 3.28 10.42
N TYR A 88 8.26 3.65 9.76
CA TYR A 88 8.34 4.59 8.65
C TYR A 88 9.10 5.83 9.09
N SER A 89 10.00 6.29 8.22
CA SER A 89 10.70 7.54 8.48
C SER A 89 9.68 8.64 8.79
N LYS A 90 9.99 9.54 9.73
CA LYS A 90 9.13 10.70 10.02
C LYS A 90 8.72 11.44 8.74
N LYS A 91 9.61 11.48 7.75
CA LYS A 91 9.36 12.04 6.42
C LYS A 91 8.21 11.34 5.69
N TYR A 92 8.17 10.00 5.68
CA TYR A 92 7.07 9.25 5.05
C TYR A 92 5.73 9.54 5.73
N ILE A 93 5.70 9.53 7.07
CA ILE A 93 4.47 9.82 7.83
C ILE A 93 3.93 11.21 7.48
N LEU A 94 4.82 12.21 7.39
CA LEU A 94 4.45 13.58 6.99
C LEU A 94 3.93 13.64 5.56
N ILE A 95 4.59 12.96 4.62
CA ILE A 95 4.15 12.92 3.22
C ILE A 95 2.79 12.23 3.11
N LYS A 96 2.60 11.09 3.79
CA LYS A 96 1.31 10.38 3.83
C LYS A 96 0.20 11.28 4.36
N HIS A 97 0.44 11.93 5.50
CA HIS A 97 -0.51 12.87 6.08
C HIS A 97 -0.84 14.03 5.13
N GLU A 98 0.15 14.61 4.43
CA GLU A 98 -0.11 15.65 3.43
C GLU A 98 -0.85 15.13 2.20
N ILE A 99 -0.61 13.88 1.77
CA ILE A 99 -1.41 13.24 0.72
C ILE A 99 -2.85 13.12 1.20
N GLU A 100 -3.11 12.50 2.35
CA GLU A 100 -4.47 12.30 2.88
C GLU A 100 -5.20 13.64 3.10
N LYS A 101 -4.52 14.65 3.63
CA LYS A 101 -5.08 15.99 3.86
C LYS A 101 -5.41 16.75 2.59
N ASN A 102 -4.58 16.66 1.55
CA ASN A 102 -4.76 17.44 0.33
C ASN A 102 -5.52 16.67 -0.77
N TYR A 103 -5.60 15.34 -0.66
CA TYR A 103 -6.28 14.45 -1.59
C TYR A 103 -7.53 13.79 -0.99
N THR A 104 -8.16 14.41 0.01
CA THR A 104 -9.36 13.89 0.70
C THR A 104 -10.65 14.02 -0.13
N ASN A 105 -10.65 14.87 -1.16
CA ASN A 105 -11.74 14.98 -2.13
C ASN A 105 -11.41 14.16 -3.38
N LYS A 106 -11.46 12.82 -3.26
CA LYS A 106 -11.39 11.92 -4.40
C LYS A 106 -12.66 12.02 -5.24
N TRP A 107 -12.63 12.98 -6.17
CA TRP A 107 -13.41 13.06 -7.41
C TRP A 107 -14.93 12.88 -7.29
N LYS A 108 -15.55 13.66 -6.40
CA LYS A 108 -16.92 14.11 -6.68
C LYS A 108 -16.85 15.11 -7.85
N ILE A 109 -17.03 14.61 -9.07
CA ILE A 109 -17.62 15.42 -10.14
C ILE A 109 -19.12 15.43 -9.90
#